data_AF-A0ABD5PJ82-F1
#
_entry.id   AF-A0ABD5PJ82-F1
#
_cell.length_a   1.000
_cell.length_b   1.000
_cell.length_c   1.000
_cell.angle_alpha   90.00
_cell.angle_beta   90.00
_cell.angle_gamma   90.00
#
_symmetry.space_group_name_H-M   'P 1'
#
loop_
_entity.id
_entity.type
_entity.pdbx_description
1 polymer ?
#
loop_
_entity_poly.entity_id
_entity_poly.type
_entity_poly.pdbx_seq_one_letter_code
_entity_poly.pdbx_strand_id
1 'polypeptide(L)'
;MSSESFKALRYDFEDRLRPDEVPDELRENPFCVRSERRKINCPEPGCNKPCNVVEIGGEKKFLCRDKHQKPYDESHHVYWKVETVDAVEELLTDLGFEASVEQNGSMLSFESGEKSFLVVPGGYSDDLLQPIASQLKDHRNFCVLAFQDDTKRGIKPLIDRAGGVSMVATPPGLERKIESFESMIEVRNEFEAEYEPQREAVPEDLVEKINDNPQFLVGELTDFEKIEASSEKRDKMEKLCTLSFSQVLDCPLHPMGMEDTGNRVPDGFGFIFDEENGNHPTLLLDSKSVSSEYRDYPKITEKHGPQYRKYLEIVDDVCYRRQWEEKVIVFISPEFNISKIEDFLDELNRTKFDDFQAVFMDLKALATLILHRTSHTSERSVRLTRGGWTSILYDLFLDPDFDRSEQDYELGRNNGLCLTESAVQQHFANNIPDQKSRERTLEYVEEEIREFSPE
;
A
#
# COMPACT_ATOMS: atom_id res chain seq x y z
N MET A 1 -21.67 -21.63 13.13
CA MET A 1 -20.93 -21.02 14.26
C MET A 1 -21.83 -20.92 15.50
N SER A 2 -21.28 -20.95 16.72
CA SER A 2 -22.11 -20.81 17.94
C SER A 2 -22.41 -19.34 18.22
N SER A 3 -23.66 -19.03 18.61
CA SER A 3 -24.10 -17.68 19.01
C SER A 3 -23.30 -17.08 20.20
N GLU A 4 -22.44 -17.86 20.84
CA GLU A 4 -21.68 -17.45 22.03
C GLU A 4 -20.42 -16.66 21.68
N SER A 5 -19.74 -16.97 20.57
CA SER A 5 -18.56 -16.22 20.12
C SER A 5 -18.93 -14.78 19.71
N PHE A 6 -20.09 -14.61 19.08
CA PHE A 6 -20.59 -13.28 18.69
C PHE A 6 -21.19 -12.48 19.85
N LYS A 7 -21.77 -13.14 20.86
CA LYS A 7 -22.29 -12.46 22.07
C LYS A 7 -21.22 -11.73 22.88
N ALA A 8 -19.94 -12.06 22.68
CA ALA A 8 -18.80 -11.37 23.29
C ALA A 8 -18.46 -10.04 22.60
N LEU A 9 -18.91 -9.82 21.37
CA LEU A 9 -18.67 -8.62 20.56
C LEU A 9 -19.55 -7.42 20.93
N ARG A 10 -19.89 -7.20 22.21
CA ARG A 10 -20.71 -6.04 22.63
C ARG A 10 -19.92 -4.72 22.49
N TYR A 11 -19.64 -4.30 21.26
CA TYR A 11 -19.05 -3.03 20.92
C TYR A 11 -20.13 -2.16 20.29
N ASP A 12 -20.54 -1.18 21.10
CA ASP A 12 -21.29 -0.02 20.67
C ASP A 12 -20.25 0.98 20.15
N PHE A 13 -20.31 1.41 18.88
CA PHE A 13 -19.48 2.54 18.44
C PHE A 13 -19.79 3.72 19.35
N GLU A 14 -18.84 4.13 20.19
CA GLU A 14 -19.05 5.29 21.06
C GLU A 14 -19.20 6.59 20.27
N ASP A 15 -18.75 6.60 19.00
CA ASP A 15 -18.95 7.70 18.07
C ASP A 15 -20.38 7.76 17.54
N ARG A 16 -21.23 8.34 18.37
CA ARG A 16 -22.60 8.73 18.03
C ARG A 16 -22.56 9.85 17.01
N LEU A 17 -22.66 9.53 15.73
CA LEU A 17 -22.71 10.51 14.65
C LEU A 17 -23.97 11.37 14.80
N ARG A 18 -23.80 12.69 14.71
CA ARG A 18 -24.96 13.60 14.65
C ARG A 18 -25.64 13.45 13.28
N PRO A 19 -26.95 13.73 13.17
CA PRO A 19 -27.68 13.60 11.90
C PRO A 19 -27.03 14.37 10.73
N ASP A 20 -26.38 15.50 11.00
CA ASP A 20 -25.67 16.34 10.04
C ASP A 20 -24.27 15.82 9.65
N GLU A 21 -23.74 14.83 10.37
CA GLU A 21 -22.42 14.24 10.16
C GLU A 21 -22.45 12.89 9.41
N VAL A 22 -23.64 12.34 9.14
CA VAL A 22 -23.78 11.04 8.46
C VAL A 22 -23.88 11.26 6.94
N PRO A 23 -22.90 10.76 6.15
CA PRO A 23 -22.99 10.70 4.69
C PRO A 23 -24.23 9.94 4.23
N ASP A 24 -24.77 10.28 3.05
CA ASP A 24 -25.98 9.64 2.54
C ASP A 24 -25.79 8.14 2.30
N GLU A 25 -24.58 7.72 1.91
CA GLU A 25 -24.21 6.30 1.72
C GLU A 25 -24.30 5.49 3.02
N LEU A 26 -24.06 6.12 4.17
CA LEU A 26 -24.19 5.47 5.48
C LEU A 26 -25.64 5.47 5.99
N ARG A 27 -26.48 6.45 5.63
CA ARG A 27 -27.89 6.47 6.06
C ARG A 27 -28.74 5.38 5.43
N GLU A 28 -28.38 4.97 4.21
CA GLU A 28 -29.04 3.88 3.48
C GLU A 28 -28.45 2.50 3.83
N ASN A 29 -27.36 2.47 4.59
CA ASN A 29 -26.70 1.24 5.00
C ASN A 29 -27.55 0.50 6.07
N PRO A 30 -27.85 -0.80 5.88
CA PRO A 30 -28.70 -1.57 6.81
C PRO A 30 -28.13 -1.68 8.23
N PHE A 31 -26.82 -1.50 8.39
CA PHE A 31 -26.15 -1.53 9.67
C PHE A 31 -26.00 -0.15 10.32
N CYS A 32 -26.43 0.94 9.68
CA CYS A 32 -26.45 2.26 10.31
C CYS A 32 -27.85 2.54 10.88
N VAL A 33 -27.98 2.53 12.20
CA VAL A 33 -29.27 2.64 12.87
C VAL A 33 -29.43 3.99 13.55
N ARG A 34 -30.54 4.67 13.23
CA ARG A 34 -30.99 5.88 13.89
C ARG A 34 -31.55 5.56 15.28
N SER A 35 -30.93 6.11 16.33
CA SER A 35 -31.27 5.87 17.73
C SER A 35 -31.54 7.16 18.50
N GLU A 36 -32.40 7.08 19.53
CA GLU A 36 -32.74 8.22 20.40
C GLU A 36 -31.92 8.21 21.70
N ARG A 37 -31.44 9.38 22.11
CA ARG A 37 -30.74 9.57 23.38
C ARG A 37 -31.72 9.49 24.54
N ARG A 38 -31.55 8.49 25.41
CA ARG A 38 -32.35 8.33 26.64
C ARG A 38 -32.22 9.50 27.64
N LYS A 39 -31.15 10.29 27.54
CA LYS A 39 -30.89 11.47 28.38
C LYS A 39 -30.39 12.61 27.49
N ILE A 40 -31.09 13.74 27.54
CA ILE A 40 -30.76 14.96 26.81
C ILE A 40 -30.33 16.00 27.84
N ASN A 41 -29.19 16.66 27.63
CA ASN A 41 -28.77 17.78 28.47
C ASN A 41 -29.31 19.10 27.91
N CYS A 42 -29.44 20.10 28.78
CA CYS A 42 -29.90 21.42 28.38
C CYS A 42 -28.92 22.09 27.42
N PRO A 43 -29.36 22.51 26.21
CA PRO A 43 -28.48 23.19 25.25
C PRO A 43 -28.18 24.66 25.61
N GLU A 44 -28.67 25.14 26.75
CA GLU A 44 -28.31 26.47 27.28
C GLU A 44 -26.85 26.45 27.76
N PRO A 45 -25.98 27.38 27.27
CA PRO A 45 -24.59 27.46 27.71
C PRO A 45 -24.47 27.54 29.24
N GLY A 46 -23.70 26.62 29.84
CA GLY A 46 -23.50 26.53 31.28
C GLY A 46 -24.59 25.77 32.06
N CYS A 47 -25.62 25.22 31.40
CA CYS A 47 -26.65 24.40 32.05
C CYS A 47 -26.48 22.91 31.70
N ASN A 48 -26.14 22.07 32.69
CA ASN A 48 -25.99 20.61 32.50
C ASN A 48 -27.20 19.82 33.02
N LYS A 49 -28.39 20.45 33.11
CA LYS A 49 -29.59 19.77 33.62
C LYS A 49 -30.22 18.89 32.54
N PRO A 50 -30.84 17.75 32.92
CA PRO A 50 -31.65 16.97 32.00
C PRO A 50 -32.82 17.78 31.42
N CYS A 51 -33.06 17.60 30.13
CA CYS A 51 -34.15 18.18 29.36
C CYS A 51 -35.15 17.11 28.92
N ASN A 52 -36.41 17.52 28.80
CA ASN A 52 -37.42 16.79 28.08
C ASN A 52 -37.79 17.55 26.80
N VAL A 53 -38.20 16.83 25.77
CA VAL A 53 -38.83 17.42 24.57
C VAL A 53 -40.31 17.63 24.88
N VAL A 54 -40.79 18.85 24.73
CA VAL A 54 -42.20 19.23 24.96
C VAL A 54 -42.73 20.03 23.79
N GLU A 55 -44.04 20.04 23.61
CA GLU A 55 -44.71 20.85 22.59
C GLU A 55 -45.36 22.07 23.25
N ILE A 56 -44.94 23.27 22.85
CA ILE A 56 -45.42 24.54 23.40
C ILE A 56 -45.80 25.45 22.22
N GLY A 57 -47.09 25.75 22.09
CA GLY A 57 -47.59 26.61 21.01
C GLY A 57 -47.48 26.00 19.62
N GLY A 58 -47.50 24.66 19.49
CA GLY A 58 -47.34 23.93 18.22
C GLY A 58 -45.89 23.74 17.77
N GLU A 59 -44.91 24.19 18.57
CA GLU A 59 -43.49 24.01 18.30
C GLU A 59 -42.86 23.05 19.32
N LYS A 60 -42.01 22.12 18.85
CA LYS A 60 -41.19 21.28 19.72
C LYS A 60 -40.06 22.11 20.35
N LYS A 61 -39.88 22.00 21.66
CA LYS A 61 -38.86 22.71 22.44
C LYS A 61 -38.20 21.78 23.46
N PHE A 62 -36.93 22.06 23.78
CA PHE A 62 -36.27 21.48 24.94
C PHE A 62 -36.63 22.29 26.18
N LEU A 63 -37.12 21.60 27.22
CA LEU A 63 -37.44 22.19 28.52
C LEU A 63 -36.65 21.49 29.63
N CYS A 64 -35.81 22.24 30.33
CA CYS A 64 -35.09 21.76 31.51
C CYS A 64 -35.83 22.09 32.82
N ARG A 65 -35.37 21.51 33.94
CA ARG A 65 -35.92 21.80 35.28
C ARG A 65 -35.74 23.26 35.72
N ASP A 66 -34.71 23.93 35.20
CA ASP A 66 -34.44 25.36 35.47
C ASP A 66 -35.28 26.29 34.55
N LYS A 67 -36.25 25.73 33.82
CA LYS A 67 -37.21 26.40 32.94
C LYS A 67 -36.59 27.08 31.70
N HIS A 68 -35.35 26.75 31.33
CA HIS A 68 -34.80 27.15 30.04
C HIS A 68 -35.62 26.48 28.92
N GLN A 69 -35.97 27.28 27.91
CA GLN A 69 -36.66 26.85 26.71
C GLN A 69 -35.78 27.14 25.51
N LYS A 70 -35.39 26.09 24.80
CA LYS A 70 -34.66 26.20 23.54
C LYS A 70 -35.46 25.54 22.41
N PRO A 71 -35.35 26.04 21.16
CA PRO A 71 -35.89 25.34 20.00
C PRO A 71 -35.42 23.89 19.98
N TYR A 72 -36.29 22.97 19.54
CA TYR A 72 -35.90 21.59 19.32
C TYR A 72 -34.91 21.51 18.16
N ASP A 73 -33.80 20.85 18.42
CA ASP A 73 -32.77 20.51 17.45
C ASP A 73 -32.55 19.01 17.54
N GLU A 74 -32.84 18.32 16.44
CA GLU A 74 -32.79 16.86 16.36
C GLU A 74 -31.40 16.30 16.65
N SER A 75 -30.33 17.06 16.37
CA SER A 75 -28.93 16.65 16.63
C SER A 75 -28.62 16.44 18.12
N HIS A 76 -29.40 17.04 19.01
CA HIS A 76 -29.25 16.91 20.46
C HIS A 76 -30.00 15.68 21.02
N HIS A 77 -30.91 15.09 20.23
CA HIS A 77 -31.80 14.02 20.66
C HIS A 77 -31.56 12.71 19.91
N VAL A 78 -31.19 12.78 18.63
CA VAL A 78 -31.01 11.63 17.75
C VAL A 78 -29.53 11.48 17.41
N TYR A 79 -29.07 10.25 17.32
CA TYR A 79 -27.75 9.91 16.79
C TYR A 79 -27.85 8.69 15.88
N TRP A 80 -26.87 8.53 15.01
CA TRP A 80 -26.70 7.31 14.23
C TRP A 80 -25.57 6.48 14.84
N LYS A 81 -25.75 5.16 14.79
CA LYS A 81 -24.81 4.17 15.28
C LYS A 81 -24.64 3.11 14.19
N VAL A 82 -23.40 2.69 13.94
CA VAL A 82 -23.14 1.50 13.13
C VAL A 82 -23.22 0.26 14.03
N GLU A 83 -24.11 -0.68 13.69
CA GLU A 83 -24.27 -2.00 14.30
C GLU A 83 -23.22 -2.95 13.72
N THR A 84 -21.97 -2.72 14.13
CA THR A 84 -20.81 -3.40 13.55
C THR A 84 -20.74 -4.89 13.85
N VAL A 85 -21.45 -5.36 14.88
CA VAL A 85 -21.60 -6.80 15.12
C VAL A 85 -22.40 -7.44 13.99
N ASP A 86 -23.54 -6.88 13.65
CA ASP A 86 -24.40 -7.38 12.57
C ASP A 86 -23.71 -7.20 11.21
N ALA A 87 -22.98 -6.09 11.02
CA ALA A 87 -22.17 -5.88 9.80
C ALA A 87 -21.04 -6.90 9.65
N VAL A 88 -20.37 -7.27 10.75
CA VAL A 88 -19.31 -8.29 10.74
C VAL A 88 -19.91 -9.69 10.63
N GLU A 89 -21.05 -9.96 11.24
CA GLU A 89 -21.78 -11.24 11.11
C GLU A 89 -22.23 -11.51 9.67
N GLU A 90 -22.83 -10.51 9.01
CA GLU A 90 -23.24 -10.62 7.62
C GLU A 90 -22.03 -10.79 6.70
N LEU A 91 -20.98 -9.98 6.89
CA LEU A 91 -19.73 -10.11 6.14
C LEU A 91 -19.09 -11.50 6.28
N LEU A 92 -19.01 -12.03 7.50
CA LEU A 92 -18.43 -13.37 7.74
C LEU A 92 -19.30 -14.49 7.15
N THR A 93 -20.61 -14.30 7.14
CA THR A 93 -21.57 -15.27 6.58
C THR A 93 -21.52 -15.27 5.06
N ASP A 94 -21.51 -14.09 4.43
CA ASP A 94 -21.48 -13.93 2.98
C ASP A 94 -20.17 -14.44 2.38
N LEU A 95 -19.06 -14.23 3.08
CA LEU A 95 -17.75 -14.75 2.68
C LEU A 95 -17.57 -16.25 3.01
N GLY A 96 -18.60 -16.91 3.55
CA GLY A 96 -18.61 -18.36 3.77
C GLY A 96 -17.58 -18.86 4.80
N PHE A 97 -17.12 -18.01 5.72
CA PHE A 97 -16.07 -18.36 6.66
C PHE A 97 -16.59 -19.26 7.80
N GLU A 98 -16.15 -20.52 7.82
CA GLU A 98 -16.42 -21.48 8.91
C GLU A 98 -15.33 -21.49 10.01
N ALA A 99 -14.32 -20.62 9.91
CA ALA A 99 -13.08 -20.69 10.68
C ALA A 99 -13.21 -20.33 12.18
N SER A 100 -12.21 -20.75 12.96
CA SER A 100 -12.04 -20.36 14.36
C SER A 100 -11.69 -18.88 14.47
N VAL A 101 -12.65 -18.09 14.96
CA VAL A 101 -12.44 -16.67 15.27
C VAL A 101 -11.73 -16.56 16.62
N GLU A 102 -10.60 -15.87 16.65
CA GLU A 102 -9.89 -15.49 17.86
C GLU A 102 -10.17 -14.01 18.20
N GLN A 103 -10.35 -13.71 19.49
CA GLN A 103 -10.58 -12.34 19.96
C GLN A 103 -9.43 -11.90 20.84
N ASN A 104 -8.76 -10.81 20.44
CA ASN A 104 -7.70 -10.16 21.20
C ASN A 104 -8.11 -8.71 21.51
N GLY A 105 -8.70 -8.51 22.69
CA GLY A 105 -9.28 -7.22 23.06
C GLY A 105 -10.49 -6.88 22.18
N SER A 106 -10.46 -5.74 21.51
CA SER A 106 -11.49 -5.31 20.54
C SER A 106 -11.26 -5.82 19.12
N MET A 107 -10.09 -6.41 18.83
CA MET A 107 -9.78 -6.98 17.52
C MET A 107 -10.27 -8.42 17.42
N LEU A 108 -10.83 -8.76 16.25
CA LEU A 108 -11.04 -10.15 15.85
C LEU A 108 -9.99 -10.56 14.83
N SER A 109 -9.49 -11.78 14.94
CA SER A 109 -8.65 -12.41 13.94
C SER A 109 -9.27 -13.73 13.50
N PHE A 110 -9.18 -14.02 12.20
CA PHE A 110 -9.56 -15.31 11.66
C PHE A 110 -8.73 -15.62 10.41
N GLU A 111 -8.61 -16.91 10.11
CA GLU A 111 -7.84 -17.42 8.99
C GLU A 111 -8.75 -18.16 8.01
N SER A 112 -8.50 -18.01 6.72
CA SER A 112 -9.14 -18.78 5.66
C SER A 112 -8.10 -19.27 4.66
N GLY A 113 -7.72 -20.54 4.78
CA GLY A 113 -6.60 -21.09 4.02
C GLY A 113 -5.29 -20.40 4.39
N GLU A 114 -4.69 -19.67 3.46
CA GLU A 114 -3.47 -18.89 3.66
C GLU A 114 -3.74 -17.38 3.91
N LYS A 115 -5.01 -16.99 4.02
CA LYS A 115 -5.47 -15.61 4.17
C LYS A 115 -5.73 -15.33 5.64
N SER A 116 -5.19 -14.25 6.17
CA SER A 116 -5.48 -13.80 7.53
C SER A 116 -6.30 -12.52 7.49
N PHE A 117 -7.34 -12.45 8.30
CA PHE A 117 -8.21 -11.28 8.37
C PHE A 117 -8.23 -10.75 9.79
N LEU A 118 -8.04 -9.44 9.94
CA LEU A 118 -8.15 -8.74 11.21
C LEU A 118 -9.30 -7.74 11.14
N VAL A 119 -10.31 -7.90 11.98
CA VAL A 119 -11.40 -6.94 12.11
C VAL A 119 -11.09 -5.99 13.25
N VAL A 120 -10.99 -4.70 12.95
CA VAL A 120 -10.80 -3.64 13.96
C VAL A 120 -12.03 -2.74 13.98
N PRO A 121 -13.03 -3.07 14.83
CA PRO A 121 -14.35 -2.46 14.81
C PRO A 121 -14.43 -1.14 15.61
N GLY A 122 -13.33 -0.50 16.00
CA GLY A 122 -13.41 0.69 16.86
C GLY A 122 -12.22 1.62 16.73
N GLY A 123 -12.23 2.70 17.53
CA GLY A 123 -11.17 3.70 17.56
C GLY A 123 -9.82 3.09 17.87
N TYR A 124 -8.81 3.51 17.12
CA TYR A 124 -7.43 3.11 17.31
C TYR A 124 -6.98 3.36 18.76
N SER A 125 -6.52 2.31 19.44
CA SER A 125 -5.83 2.38 20.72
C SER A 125 -4.47 1.72 20.60
N ASP A 126 -3.43 2.29 21.21
CA ASP A 126 -2.07 1.74 21.17
C ASP A 126 -2.00 0.28 21.66
N ASP A 127 -2.94 -0.16 22.51
CA ASP A 127 -3.05 -1.54 22.98
C ASP A 127 -3.36 -2.56 21.85
N LEU A 128 -3.83 -2.10 20.68
CA LEU A 128 -4.08 -2.94 19.50
C LEU A 128 -2.84 -3.07 18.60
N LEU A 129 -1.83 -2.23 18.80
CA LEU A 129 -0.60 -2.25 17.99
C LEU A 129 0.14 -3.58 18.11
N GLN A 130 0.35 -4.06 19.33
CA GLN A 130 1.10 -5.29 19.60
C GLN A 130 0.39 -6.53 19.04
N PRO A 131 -0.94 -6.73 19.27
CA PRO A 131 -1.67 -7.82 18.63
C PRO A 131 -1.62 -7.78 17.11
N ILE A 132 -1.81 -6.60 16.50
CA ILE A 132 -1.75 -6.45 15.04
C ILE A 132 -0.33 -6.78 14.55
N ALA A 133 0.71 -6.16 15.11
CA ALA A 133 2.10 -6.39 14.74
C ALA A 133 2.52 -7.87 14.86
N SER A 134 2.05 -8.59 15.88
CA SER A 134 2.29 -10.03 16.01
C SER A 134 1.64 -10.82 14.87
N GLN A 135 0.38 -10.51 14.53
CA GLN A 135 -0.33 -11.19 13.44
C GLN A 135 0.31 -10.90 12.08
N LEU A 136 0.73 -9.66 11.87
CA LEU A 136 1.45 -9.19 10.69
C LEU A 136 2.80 -9.90 10.50
N LYS A 137 3.47 -10.26 11.59
CA LYS A 137 4.74 -10.98 11.55
C LYS A 137 4.56 -12.43 11.09
N ASP A 138 3.49 -13.08 11.54
CA ASP A 138 3.29 -14.51 11.36
C ASP A 138 2.64 -14.86 10.01
N HIS A 139 2.07 -13.87 9.29
CA HIS A 139 1.27 -14.10 8.09
C HIS A 139 1.72 -13.28 6.88
N ARG A 140 1.81 -13.95 5.72
CA ARG A 140 2.21 -13.36 4.44
C ARG A 140 1.08 -12.72 3.65
N ASN A 141 -0.16 -13.11 3.96
CA ASN A 141 -1.37 -12.54 3.36
C ASN A 141 -2.26 -12.05 4.48
N PHE A 142 -2.45 -10.75 4.58
CA PHE A 142 -3.36 -10.25 5.61
C PHE A 142 -4.20 -9.07 5.11
N CYS A 143 -5.47 -9.07 5.53
CA CYS A 143 -6.41 -8.00 5.25
C CYS A 143 -6.97 -7.47 6.57
N VAL A 144 -6.79 -6.19 6.82
CA VAL A 144 -7.38 -5.51 7.97
C VAL A 144 -8.65 -4.78 7.55
N LEU A 145 -9.75 -5.14 8.20
CA LEU A 145 -11.05 -4.51 8.05
C LEU A 145 -11.20 -3.44 9.12
N ALA A 146 -11.01 -2.18 8.71
CA ALA A 146 -11.20 -1.02 9.57
C ALA A 146 -12.53 -0.34 9.25
N PHE A 147 -13.24 0.10 10.28
CA PHE A 147 -14.56 0.75 10.11
C PHE A 147 -14.51 2.27 10.32
N GLN A 148 -13.36 2.80 10.72
CA GLN A 148 -13.13 4.23 10.93
C GLN A 148 -11.85 4.67 10.21
N ASP A 149 -11.87 5.87 9.63
CA ASP A 149 -10.71 6.44 8.95
C ASP A 149 -9.53 6.66 9.90
N ASP A 150 -9.78 7.01 11.16
CA ASP A 150 -8.73 7.12 12.19
C ASP A 150 -8.03 5.79 12.44
N THR A 151 -8.80 4.71 12.47
CA THR A 151 -8.29 3.34 12.63
C THR A 151 -7.49 2.89 11.42
N LYS A 152 -8.01 3.12 10.20
CA LYS A 152 -7.24 2.91 8.97
C LYS A 152 -5.93 3.68 9.00
N ARG A 153 -5.98 4.96 9.37
CA ARG A 153 -4.81 5.84 9.46
C ARG A 153 -3.78 5.32 10.45
N GLY A 154 -4.19 4.84 11.62
CA GLY A 154 -3.29 4.31 12.64
C GLY A 154 -2.67 2.96 12.27
N ILE A 155 -3.42 2.09 11.60
CA ILE A 155 -2.97 0.73 11.27
C ILE A 155 -2.18 0.67 9.96
N LYS A 156 -2.52 1.50 8.97
CA LYS A 156 -1.86 1.48 7.64
C LYS A 156 -0.32 1.47 7.73
N PRO A 157 0.33 2.31 8.57
CA PRO A 157 1.79 2.25 8.72
C PRO A 157 2.31 0.89 9.19
N LEU A 158 1.59 0.15 10.04
CA LEU A 158 2.04 -1.19 10.49
C LEU A 158 1.95 -2.20 9.34
N ILE A 159 0.89 -2.09 8.55
CA ILE A 159 0.64 -2.97 7.42
C ILE A 159 1.67 -2.74 6.33
N ASP A 160 1.91 -1.47 6.00
CA ASP A 160 2.93 -1.07 5.05
C ASP A 160 4.33 -1.56 5.48
N ARG A 161 4.56 -1.75 6.79
CA ARG A 161 5.82 -2.32 7.34
C ARG A 161 5.94 -3.83 7.19
N ALA A 162 4.84 -4.56 7.36
CA ALA A 162 4.85 -6.02 7.35
C ALA A 162 5.15 -6.59 5.96
N GLY A 163 4.79 -5.84 4.91
CA GLY A 163 4.77 -6.29 3.53
C GLY A 163 3.93 -7.54 3.35
N GLY A 164 4.31 -8.41 2.40
CA GLY A 164 3.41 -9.47 1.95
C GLY A 164 2.24 -8.91 1.12
N VAL A 165 1.30 -9.77 0.72
CA VAL A 165 0.05 -9.28 0.12
C VAL A 165 -0.78 -8.73 1.26
N SER A 166 -0.96 -7.42 1.29
CA SER A 166 -1.51 -6.74 2.46
C SER A 166 -2.48 -5.63 2.10
N MET A 167 -3.55 -5.50 2.87
CA MET A 167 -4.60 -4.52 2.57
C MET A 167 -5.25 -3.98 3.84
N VAL A 168 -5.61 -2.68 3.85
CA VAL A 168 -6.65 -2.15 4.74
C VAL A 168 -7.90 -1.87 3.93
N ALA A 169 -8.95 -2.66 4.15
CA ALA A 169 -10.26 -2.35 3.59
C ALA A 169 -11.11 -1.59 4.61
N THR A 170 -11.79 -0.56 4.10
CA THR A 170 -12.80 0.20 4.83
C THR A 170 -14.10 0.22 4.02
N PRO A 171 -15.28 0.17 4.66
CA PRO A 171 -16.54 0.43 3.98
C PRO A 171 -16.58 1.81 3.30
N PRO A 172 -17.42 2.01 2.27
CA PRO A 172 -18.26 1.00 1.60
C PRO A 172 -17.45 0.12 0.62
N GLY A 173 -18.09 -0.93 0.08
CA GLY A 173 -17.52 -1.79 -0.96
C GLY A 173 -16.48 -2.80 -0.45
N LEU A 174 -16.65 -3.32 0.78
CA LEU A 174 -15.72 -4.30 1.36
C LEU A 174 -15.60 -5.58 0.52
N GLU A 175 -16.71 -6.08 -0.03
CA GLU A 175 -16.73 -7.29 -0.88
C GLU A 175 -15.74 -7.17 -2.04
N ARG A 176 -15.89 -6.13 -2.88
CA ARG A 176 -14.99 -5.85 -4.00
C ARG A 176 -13.52 -5.73 -3.57
N LYS A 177 -13.26 -5.09 -2.41
CA LYS A 177 -11.89 -4.93 -1.88
C LYS A 177 -11.32 -6.27 -1.43
N ILE A 178 -12.13 -7.11 -0.79
CA ILE A 178 -11.71 -8.46 -0.37
C ILE A 178 -11.45 -9.32 -1.61
N GLU A 179 -12.33 -9.30 -2.61
CA GLU A 179 -12.10 -9.98 -3.90
C GLU A 179 -10.79 -9.53 -4.56
N SER A 180 -10.51 -8.23 -4.53
CA SER A 180 -9.24 -7.64 -4.96
C SER A 180 -8.05 -8.25 -4.20
N PHE A 181 -8.11 -8.28 -2.88
CA PHE A 181 -7.09 -8.91 -2.04
C PHE A 181 -6.90 -10.40 -2.33
N GLU A 182 -7.97 -11.14 -2.54
CA GLU A 182 -7.90 -12.54 -2.90
C GLU A 182 -7.24 -12.73 -4.28
N SER A 183 -7.59 -11.89 -5.25
CA SER A 183 -6.96 -11.90 -6.58
C SER A 183 -5.45 -11.60 -6.51
N MET A 184 -5.01 -10.71 -5.61
CA MET A 184 -3.58 -10.42 -5.40
C MET A 184 -2.81 -11.66 -4.93
N ILE A 185 -3.42 -12.45 -4.04
CA ILE A 185 -2.84 -13.69 -3.52
C ILE A 185 -2.77 -14.76 -4.62
N GLU A 186 -3.83 -14.89 -5.42
CA GLU A 186 -3.85 -15.84 -6.54
C GLU A 186 -2.77 -15.53 -7.57
N VAL A 187 -2.63 -14.27 -7.98
CA VAL A 187 -1.62 -13.85 -8.95
C VAL A 187 -0.22 -14.16 -8.41
N ARG A 188 0.04 -13.83 -7.14
CA ARG A 188 1.30 -14.19 -6.49
C ARG A 188 1.53 -15.70 -6.52
N ASN A 189 0.52 -16.50 -6.15
CA ASN A 189 0.63 -17.96 -6.16
C ASN A 189 0.91 -18.54 -7.55
N GLU A 190 0.31 -17.96 -8.59
CA GLU A 190 0.57 -18.38 -9.97
C GLU A 190 2.03 -18.11 -10.37
N PHE A 191 2.56 -16.93 -10.02
CA PHE A 191 3.98 -16.63 -10.21
C PHE A 191 4.86 -17.61 -9.42
N GLU A 192 4.62 -17.78 -8.12
CA GLU A 192 5.42 -18.67 -7.27
C GLU A 192 5.34 -20.14 -7.72
N ALA A 193 4.20 -20.63 -8.22
CA ALA A 193 4.04 -22.01 -8.68
C ALA A 193 4.97 -22.36 -9.85
N GLU A 194 5.23 -21.42 -10.75
CA GLU A 194 6.09 -21.62 -11.93
C GLU A 194 7.60 -21.58 -11.60
N TYR A 195 7.96 -20.93 -10.49
CA TYR A 195 9.34 -20.75 -10.07
C TYR A 195 9.81 -21.74 -9.00
N GLU A 196 8.89 -22.38 -8.26
CA GLU A 196 9.20 -23.12 -7.02
C GLU A 196 10.21 -22.34 -6.15
N PRO A 197 9.91 -21.08 -5.75
CA PRO A 197 10.83 -20.31 -4.96
C PRO A 197 11.14 -21.10 -3.69
N GLN A 198 12.42 -21.31 -3.40
CA GLN A 198 12.78 -21.65 -2.03
C GLN A 198 12.21 -20.52 -1.18
N ARG A 199 11.42 -20.88 -0.17
CA ARG A 199 10.88 -19.92 0.79
C ARG A 199 12.06 -19.34 1.57
N GLU A 200 12.81 -18.42 0.96
CA GLU A 200 13.83 -17.67 1.66
C GLU A 200 13.12 -16.94 2.80
N ALA A 201 13.68 -17.10 4.00
CA ALA A 201 13.20 -16.35 5.14
C ALA A 201 13.44 -14.87 4.82
N VAL A 202 12.37 -14.09 4.80
CA VAL A 202 12.47 -12.64 4.71
C VAL A 202 13.32 -12.20 5.91
N PRO A 203 14.43 -11.46 5.71
CA PRO A 203 15.26 -11.03 6.82
C PRO A 203 14.48 -9.97 7.63
N GLU A 204 13.77 -10.41 8.67
CA GLU A 204 12.88 -9.57 9.48
C GLU A 204 13.61 -8.33 10.01
N ASP A 205 14.87 -8.49 10.42
CA ASP A 205 15.70 -7.41 10.94
C ASP A 205 16.04 -6.37 9.86
N LEU A 206 16.15 -6.78 8.60
CA LEU A 206 16.39 -5.89 7.48
C LEU A 206 15.11 -5.17 7.09
N VAL A 207 13.97 -5.85 7.06
CA VAL A 207 12.66 -5.24 6.83
C VAL A 207 12.36 -4.18 7.89
N GLU A 208 12.55 -4.52 9.17
CA GLU A 208 12.41 -3.59 10.29
C GLU A 208 13.34 -2.38 10.13
N LYS A 209 14.62 -2.60 9.79
CA LYS A 209 15.58 -1.51 9.55
C LYS A 209 15.19 -0.59 8.40
N ILE A 210 14.73 -1.14 7.27
CA ILE A 210 14.32 -0.33 6.12
C ILE A 210 13.10 0.53 6.50
N ASN A 211 12.16 -0.07 7.23
CA ASN A 211 10.94 0.60 7.66
C ASN A 211 11.16 1.69 8.72
N ASP A 212 11.92 1.37 9.76
CA ASP A 212 12.12 2.24 10.91
C ASP A 212 13.23 3.27 10.68
N ASN A 213 14.07 3.03 9.67
CA ASN A 213 15.17 3.90 9.32
C ASN A 213 15.35 4.00 7.79
N PRO A 214 14.44 4.70 7.09
CA PRO A 214 14.59 4.97 5.66
C PRO A 214 15.87 5.75 5.34
N GLN A 215 16.40 6.52 6.31
CA GLN A 215 17.67 7.25 6.17
C GLN A 215 18.88 6.29 6.08
N PHE A 216 18.87 5.21 6.87
CA PHE A 216 19.86 4.14 6.74
C PHE A 216 19.84 3.53 5.34
N LEU A 217 18.64 3.30 4.78
CA LEU A 217 18.52 2.78 3.44
C LEU A 217 19.11 3.75 2.42
N VAL A 218 18.79 5.05 2.52
CA VAL A 218 19.35 6.08 1.63
C VAL A 218 20.87 6.01 1.66
N GLY A 219 21.49 6.01 2.84
CA GLY A 219 22.95 5.92 2.96
C GLY A 219 23.56 4.65 2.37
N GLU A 220 22.87 3.51 2.47
CA GLU A 220 23.33 2.26 1.86
C GLU A 220 23.15 2.24 0.34
N LEU A 221 22.09 2.84 -0.20
CA LEU A 221 21.81 2.88 -1.64
C LEU A 221 22.60 3.99 -2.37
N THR A 222 22.99 5.07 -1.69
CA THR A 222 23.74 6.18 -2.30
C THR A 222 25.26 5.96 -2.33
N ASP A 223 25.80 5.00 -1.57
CA ASP A 223 27.24 4.72 -1.45
C ASP A 223 27.70 3.64 -2.45
N PHE A 224 27.61 3.95 -3.75
CA PHE A 224 27.83 2.98 -4.81
C PHE A 224 29.28 2.46 -4.89
N GLU A 225 30.29 3.31 -4.61
CA GLU A 225 31.70 2.93 -4.67
C GLU A 225 32.00 1.78 -3.68
N LYS A 226 31.37 1.84 -2.50
CA LYS A 226 31.50 0.77 -1.51
C LYS A 226 30.75 -0.49 -1.91
N ILE A 227 29.61 -0.37 -2.59
CA ILE A 227 28.85 -1.52 -3.10
C ILE A 227 29.70 -2.26 -4.14
N GLU A 228 30.29 -1.54 -5.09
CA GLU A 228 31.09 -2.15 -6.15
C GLU A 228 32.34 -2.86 -5.61
N ALA A 229 32.96 -2.34 -4.55
CA ALA A 229 34.21 -2.88 -4.01
C ALA A 229 34.09 -4.24 -3.29
N SER A 230 32.88 -4.74 -2.97
CA SER A 230 32.72 -5.97 -2.17
C SER A 230 31.58 -6.86 -2.67
N SER A 231 31.86 -8.15 -2.92
CA SER A 231 30.83 -9.12 -3.31
C SER A 231 29.71 -9.24 -2.27
N GLU A 232 30.05 -9.24 -0.98
CA GLU A 232 29.06 -9.28 0.10
C GLU A 232 28.13 -8.05 0.09
N LYS A 233 28.68 -6.87 -0.26
CA LYS A 233 27.88 -5.65 -0.39
C LYS A 233 27.01 -5.63 -1.64
N ARG A 234 27.47 -6.27 -2.72
CA ARG A 234 26.68 -6.47 -3.92
C ARG A 234 25.45 -7.33 -3.64
N ASP A 235 25.64 -8.48 -2.99
CA ASP A 235 24.54 -9.38 -2.60
C ASP A 235 23.58 -8.70 -1.63
N LYS A 236 24.13 -7.91 -0.69
CA LYS A 236 23.32 -7.08 0.22
C LYS A 236 22.52 -6.01 -0.55
N MET A 237 23.11 -5.38 -1.56
CA MET A 237 22.45 -4.36 -2.36
C MET A 237 21.30 -4.96 -3.19
N GLU A 238 21.45 -6.16 -3.76
CA GLU A 238 20.36 -6.84 -4.47
C GLU A 238 19.18 -7.08 -3.52
N LYS A 239 19.45 -7.59 -2.30
CA LYS A 239 18.43 -7.77 -1.25
C LYS A 239 17.78 -6.45 -0.83
N LEU A 240 18.58 -5.40 -0.65
CA LEU A 240 18.07 -4.06 -0.32
C LEU A 240 17.16 -3.54 -1.43
N CYS A 241 17.59 -3.59 -2.69
CA CYS A 241 16.80 -3.13 -3.83
C CYS A 241 15.47 -3.87 -3.93
N THR A 242 15.44 -5.20 -3.77
CA THR A 242 14.18 -5.94 -3.81
C THR A 242 13.24 -5.55 -2.67
N LEU A 243 13.74 -5.48 -1.44
CA LEU A 243 12.92 -5.13 -0.29
C LEU A 243 12.39 -3.69 -0.43
N SER A 244 13.27 -2.76 -0.80
CA SER A 244 12.98 -1.34 -1.06
C SER A 244 12.02 -1.11 -2.21
N PHE A 245 12.07 -1.92 -3.26
CA PHE A 245 11.12 -1.86 -4.36
C PHE A 245 9.76 -2.42 -3.94
N SER A 246 9.74 -3.52 -3.18
CA SER A 246 8.52 -4.17 -2.68
C SER A 246 7.76 -3.29 -1.68
N GLN A 247 8.42 -2.85 -0.61
CA GLN A 247 8.74 -1.43 -0.46
C GLN A 247 7.80 -0.42 -1.04
N VAL A 248 8.24 0.23 -2.10
CA VAL A 248 7.52 1.27 -2.83
C VAL A 248 6.16 0.79 -3.33
N LEU A 249 6.01 -0.48 -3.65
CA LEU A 249 4.74 -1.09 -4.08
C LEU A 249 3.83 -1.46 -2.88
N ASP A 250 2.55 -1.73 -3.11
CA ASP A 250 1.66 -2.31 -2.09
C ASP A 250 1.68 -3.86 -2.22
N CYS A 251 2.87 -4.45 -2.29
CA CYS A 251 3.07 -5.82 -2.81
C CYS A 251 4.04 -6.68 -1.98
N PRO A 252 3.97 -8.02 -2.15
CA PRO A 252 4.68 -8.95 -1.28
C PRO A 252 6.19 -8.79 -1.26
N LEU A 253 6.73 -8.65 -0.03
CA LEU A 253 8.14 -8.69 0.30
C LEU A 253 8.65 -10.13 0.23
N HIS A 254 8.98 -10.60 -0.96
CA HIS A 254 9.87 -11.76 -1.08
C HIS A 254 11.08 -11.39 -1.94
N PRO A 255 12.28 -11.27 -1.33
CA PRO A 255 13.50 -11.41 -2.10
C PRO A 255 13.45 -12.75 -2.80
N MET A 256 13.46 -12.72 -4.12
CA MET A 256 13.62 -13.91 -4.92
C MET A 256 15.06 -13.88 -5.42
N GLY A 257 15.84 -14.88 -5.04
CA GLY A 257 17.30 -14.84 -5.20
C GLY A 257 17.87 -16.16 -5.64
N MET A 258 19.13 -16.12 -6.08
CA MET A 258 19.90 -17.33 -6.38
C MET A 258 20.54 -17.87 -5.11
N GLU A 259 20.03 -19.00 -4.58
CA GLU A 259 20.84 -19.89 -3.74
C GLU A 259 20.92 -21.31 -4.36
N ASP A 260 22.13 -21.64 -4.84
CA ASP A 260 22.82 -22.94 -5.05
C ASP A 260 22.09 -24.17 -5.65
N THR A 261 20.85 -24.05 -6.12
CA THR A 261 20.07 -25.23 -6.59
C THR A 261 19.73 -25.26 -8.08
N GLY A 262 20.06 -24.21 -8.84
CA GLY A 262 20.00 -24.22 -10.30
C GLY A 262 18.68 -23.77 -10.93
N ASN A 263 17.63 -23.54 -10.13
CA ASN A 263 16.42 -22.83 -10.56
C ASN A 263 16.61 -21.33 -10.28
N ARG A 264 16.60 -20.50 -11.32
CA ARG A 264 16.76 -19.04 -11.20
C ARG A 264 15.39 -18.36 -11.24
N VAL A 265 15.18 -17.38 -10.37
CA VAL A 265 13.97 -16.57 -10.19
C VAL A 265 14.39 -15.09 -10.41
N PRO A 266 13.53 -14.19 -10.91
CA PRO A 266 13.83 -12.74 -10.92
C PRO A 266 14.11 -12.21 -9.52
N ASP A 267 14.82 -11.09 -9.40
CA ASP A 267 15.18 -10.50 -8.11
C ASP A 267 13.95 -10.08 -7.29
N GLY A 268 12.87 -9.70 -7.97
CA GLY A 268 11.56 -9.46 -7.38
C GLY A 268 10.45 -9.37 -8.42
N PHE A 269 9.21 -9.35 -7.96
CA PHE A 269 8.03 -9.07 -8.78
C PHE A 269 6.99 -8.34 -7.94
N GLY A 270 6.14 -7.55 -8.59
CA GLY A 270 5.07 -6.82 -7.93
C GLY A 270 4.03 -6.35 -8.93
N PHE A 271 3.03 -5.63 -8.44
CA PHE A 271 1.99 -5.03 -9.27
C PHE A 271 1.53 -3.72 -8.65
N ILE A 272 1.03 -2.81 -9.48
CA ILE A 272 0.40 -1.57 -8.98
C ILE A 272 -1.10 -1.80 -9.07
N PHE A 273 -1.79 -1.84 -7.94
CA PHE A 273 -3.22 -2.15 -7.94
C PHE A 273 -4.08 -0.89 -7.90
N ASP A 274 -4.34 -0.31 -9.07
CA ASP A 274 -5.19 0.88 -9.19
C ASP A 274 -6.68 0.48 -9.27
N GLU A 275 -7.32 0.31 -8.09
CA GLU A 275 -8.77 0.03 -7.99
C GLU A 275 -9.66 1.06 -8.68
N GLU A 276 -9.22 2.32 -8.69
CA GLU A 276 -10.02 3.44 -9.15
C GLU A 276 -10.07 3.48 -10.68
N ASN A 277 -8.96 3.13 -11.35
CA ASN A 277 -8.84 3.15 -12.80
C ASN A 277 -8.91 1.76 -13.46
N GLY A 278 -8.83 0.67 -12.68
CA GLY A 278 -8.88 -0.70 -13.19
C GLY A 278 -7.58 -1.16 -13.86
N ASN A 279 -6.48 -0.44 -13.61
CA ASN A 279 -5.18 -0.73 -14.20
C ASN A 279 -4.32 -1.53 -13.21
N HIS A 280 -3.66 -2.56 -13.73
CA HIS A 280 -2.93 -3.55 -12.93
C HIS A 280 -1.61 -3.93 -13.58
N PRO A 281 -0.68 -2.98 -13.78
CA PRO A 281 0.58 -3.32 -14.39
C PRO A 281 1.32 -4.32 -13.52
N THR A 282 1.89 -5.31 -14.19
CA THR A 282 2.80 -6.26 -13.55
C THR A 282 4.22 -5.75 -13.71
N LEU A 283 4.93 -5.65 -12.60
CA LEU A 283 6.30 -5.18 -12.53
C LEU A 283 7.22 -6.37 -12.23
N LEU A 284 8.20 -6.58 -13.09
CA LEU A 284 9.29 -7.50 -12.91
C LEU A 284 10.53 -6.72 -12.49
N LEU A 285 11.13 -7.04 -11.34
CA LEU A 285 12.32 -6.39 -10.86
C LEU A 285 13.57 -7.22 -11.17
N ASP A 286 14.61 -6.56 -11.66
CA ASP A 286 15.95 -7.09 -11.79
C ASP A 286 16.98 -6.04 -11.32
N SER A 287 17.62 -6.28 -10.17
CA SER A 287 18.60 -5.37 -9.61
C SER A 287 20.01 -5.69 -10.14
N LYS A 288 20.86 -4.67 -10.22
CA LYS A 288 22.22 -4.78 -10.77
C LYS A 288 23.20 -4.06 -9.86
N SER A 289 24.09 -4.83 -9.24
CA SER A 289 25.00 -4.36 -8.19
C SER A 289 26.36 -3.80 -8.64
N VAL A 290 26.53 -3.49 -9.93
CA VAL A 290 27.83 -3.10 -10.53
C VAL A 290 27.58 -2.02 -11.55
N SER A 291 28.58 -1.13 -11.75
CA SER A 291 28.47 -0.04 -12.72
C SER A 291 28.12 -0.57 -14.11
N SER A 292 27.27 0.20 -14.80
CA SER A 292 26.80 -0.05 -16.15
C SER A 292 27.94 0.02 -17.19
N GLU A 293 29.09 0.63 -16.86
CA GLU A 293 30.30 0.58 -17.71
C GLU A 293 30.78 -0.86 -17.95
N TYR A 294 30.72 -1.72 -16.93
CA TYR A 294 31.35 -3.05 -16.97
C TYR A 294 30.36 -4.21 -17.15
N ARG A 295 29.07 -4.02 -16.85
CA ARG A 295 28.07 -5.11 -16.92
C ARG A 295 27.12 -4.95 -18.11
N ASP A 296 26.87 -6.04 -18.83
CA ASP A 296 25.84 -6.09 -19.86
C ASP A 296 24.48 -6.43 -19.24
N TYR A 297 23.40 -5.92 -19.84
CA TYR A 297 22.05 -6.38 -19.50
C TYR A 297 21.86 -7.85 -19.91
N PRO A 298 20.91 -8.56 -19.28
CA PRO A 298 20.66 -9.97 -19.59
C PRO A 298 20.33 -10.17 -21.07
N LYS A 299 20.90 -11.21 -21.69
CA LYS A 299 20.56 -11.62 -23.05
C LYS A 299 19.25 -12.41 -23.07
N ILE A 300 18.38 -12.10 -24.02
CA ILE A 300 17.07 -12.74 -24.23
C ILE A 300 17.19 -13.91 -25.23
N THR A 301 18.14 -13.82 -26.17
CA THR A 301 18.18 -14.65 -27.39
C THR A 301 19.22 -15.78 -27.39
N GLU A 302 20.09 -15.91 -26.38
CA GLU A 302 21.18 -16.89 -26.42
C GLU A 302 20.71 -18.36 -26.31
N LYS A 303 21.33 -19.23 -27.14
CA LYS A 303 20.98 -20.65 -27.37
C LYS A 303 21.21 -21.59 -26.17
N HIS A 304 21.82 -21.13 -25.08
CA HIS A 304 22.07 -21.95 -23.89
C HIS A 304 21.32 -21.39 -22.68
N GLY A 305 20.01 -21.67 -22.66
CA GLY A 305 19.12 -21.47 -21.52
C GLY A 305 18.85 -20.00 -21.20
N PRO A 306 17.98 -19.30 -21.96
CA PRO A 306 17.72 -17.89 -21.69
C PRO A 306 16.76 -17.80 -20.50
N GLN A 307 17.31 -17.85 -19.29
CA GLN A 307 16.54 -17.78 -18.04
C GLN A 307 15.77 -16.46 -17.94
N TYR A 308 16.36 -15.37 -18.44
CA TYR A 308 15.70 -14.08 -18.49
C TYR A 308 14.47 -14.09 -19.41
N ARG A 309 14.56 -14.77 -20.56
CA ARG A 309 13.39 -15.01 -21.42
C ARG A 309 12.31 -15.80 -20.69
N LYS A 310 12.65 -16.81 -19.89
CA LYS A 310 11.67 -17.55 -19.09
C LYS A 310 10.91 -16.60 -18.15
N TYR A 311 11.58 -15.57 -17.61
CA TYR A 311 10.92 -14.57 -16.75
C TYR A 311 9.87 -13.78 -17.51
N LEU A 312 10.24 -13.30 -18.70
CA LEU A 312 9.33 -12.60 -19.58
C LEU A 312 8.17 -13.50 -20.03
N GLU A 313 8.43 -14.79 -20.29
CA GLU A 313 7.37 -15.76 -20.67
C GLU A 313 6.36 -15.99 -19.55
N ILE A 314 6.79 -16.03 -18.29
CA ILE A 314 5.89 -16.22 -17.15
C ILE A 314 5.04 -14.97 -16.92
N VAL A 315 5.63 -13.78 -16.97
CA VAL A 315 4.89 -12.51 -16.86
C VAL A 315 3.89 -12.37 -18.01
N ASP A 316 4.33 -12.64 -19.24
CA ASP A 316 3.49 -12.61 -20.44
C ASP A 316 2.28 -13.55 -20.33
N ASP A 317 2.48 -14.78 -19.84
CA ASP A 317 1.39 -15.76 -19.65
C ASP A 317 0.40 -15.34 -18.56
N VAL A 318 0.87 -14.87 -17.40
CA VAL A 318 -0.01 -14.40 -16.32
C VAL A 318 -0.84 -13.21 -16.79
N CYS A 319 -0.21 -12.20 -17.40
CA CYS A 319 -0.89 -11.04 -17.94
C CYS A 319 -1.90 -11.43 -19.02
N TYR A 320 -1.54 -12.35 -19.92
CA TYR A 320 -2.46 -12.86 -20.95
C TYR A 320 -3.70 -13.54 -20.34
N ARG A 321 -3.52 -14.41 -19.33
CA ARG A 321 -4.63 -15.10 -18.67
C ARG A 321 -5.54 -14.15 -17.89
N ARG A 322 -4.97 -13.08 -17.33
CA ARG A 322 -5.69 -12.05 -16.56
C ARG A 322 -6.20 -10.87 -17.41
N GLN A 323 -5.90 -10.87 -18.71
CA GLN A 323 -6.23 -9.77 -19.64
C GLN A 323 -5.63 -8.42 -19.22
N TRP A 324 -4.43 -8.45 -18.66
CA TRP A 324 -3.67 -7.25 -18.31
C TRP A 324 -2.82 -6.81 -19.48
N GLU A 325 -2.92 -5.53 -19.84
CA GLU A 325 -2.23 -4.96 -21.00
C GLU A 325 -0.81 -4.51 -20.64
N GLU A 326 -0.60 -3.98 -19.43
CA GLU A 326 0.65 -3.35 -19.04
C GLU A 326 1.64 -4.34 -18.39
N LYS A 327 2.84 -4.42 -18.97
CA LYS A 327 3.95 -5.28 -18.51
C LYS A 327 5.21 -4.43 -18.40
N VAL A 328 5.79 -4.35 -17.21
CA VAL A 328 6.94 -3.49 -16.93
C VAL A 328 8.12 -4.32 -16.41
N ILE A 329 9.29 -4.08 -16.95
CA ILE A 329 10.58 -4.57 -16.46
C ILE A 329 11.28 -3.40 -15.78
N VAL A 330 11.69 -3.54 -14.54
CA VAL A 330 12.44 -2.52 -13.80
C VAL A 330 13.86 -3.02 -13.54
N PHE A 331 14.83 -2.34 -14.14
CA PHE A 331 16.24 -2.51 -13.83
C PHE A 331 16.68 -1.44 -12.82
N ILE A 332 17.25 -1.86 -11.69
CA ILE A 332 17.80 -0.92 -10.71
C ILE A 332 19.32 -1.04 -10.70
N SER A 333 20.03 0.03 -11.00
CA SER A 333 21.50 0.03 -11.09
C SER A 333 22.12 1.31 -10.53
N PRO A 334 23.41 1.32 -10.13
CA PRO A 334 24.08 2.53 -9.69
C PRO A 334 24.09 3.67 -10.73
N GLU A 335 24.29 3.30 -12.00
CA GLU A 335 24.46 4.24 -13.11
C GLU A 335 23.82 3.68 -14.38
N PHE A 336 23.59 4.54 -15.36
CA PHE A 336 23.08 4.17 -16.68
C PHE A 336 24.20 4.06 -17.72
N ASN A 337 24.10 3.08 -18.60
CA ASN A 337 24.90 3.02 -19.83
C ASN A 337 23.94 2.98 -21.01
N ILE A 338 23.75 4.14 -21.65
CA ILE A 338 22.76 4.32 -22.71
C ILE A 338 23.00 3.34 -23.87
N SER A 339 24.25 3.14 -24.29
CA SER A 339 24.55 2.21 -25.39
C SER A 339 24.12 0.78 -25.06
N LYS A 340 24.27 0.34 -23.80
CA LYS A 340 23.83 -0.99 -23.37
C LYS A 340 22.33 -1.08 -23.19
N ILE A 341 21.69 0.01 -22.75
CA ILE A 341 20.23 0.13 -22.70
C ILE A 341 19.67 -0.04 -24.11
N GLU A 342 20.21 0.69 -25.10
CA GLU A 342 19.84 0.58 -26.50
C GLU A 342 20.02 -0.86 -27.02
N ASP A 343 21.15 -1.51 -26.73
CA ASP A 343 21.38 -2.91 -27.11
C ASP A 343 20.34 -3.87 -26.53
N PHE A 344 19.93 -3.66 -25.28
CA PHE A 344 18.88 -4.46 -24.63
C PHE A 344 17.51 -4.20 -25.24
N LEU A 345 17.13 -2.94 -25.43
CA LEU A 345 15.85 -2.56 -26.04
C LEU A 345 15.75 -3.08 -27.48
N ASP A 346 16.84 -2.99 -28.25
CA ASP A 346 16.95 -3.57 -29.59
C ASP A 346 16.73 -5.08 -29.59
N GLU A 347 17.27 -5.78 -28.58
CA GLU A 347 17.09 -7.22 -28.45
C GLU A 347 15.64 -7.56 -28.03
N LEU A 348 15.07 -6.82 -27.08
CA LEU A 348 13.69 -6.96 -26.61
C LEU A 348 12.70 -6.78 -27.77
N ASN A 349 12.86 -5.70 -28.55
CA ASN A 349 12.04 -5.37 -29.71
C ASN A 349 12.17 -6.37 -30.88
N ARG A 350 13.23 -7.19 -30.91
CA ARG A 350 13.39 -8.29 -31.90
C ARG A 350 12.74 -9.59 -31.44
N THR A 351 12.22 -9.65 -30.22
CA THR A 351 11.57 -10.83 -29.65
C THR A 351 10.04 -10.69 -29.68
N LYS A 352 9.33 -11.61 -29.02
CA LYS A 352 7.87 -11.53 -28.86
C LYS A 352 7.42 -10.69 -27.66
N PHE A 353 8.37 -10.05 -26.96
CA PHE A 353 8.16 -9.25 -25.75
C PHE A 353 8.34 -7.75 -26.05
N ASP A 354 8.09 -7.34 -27.31
CA ASP A 354 8.23 -5.96 -27.77
C ASP A 354 7.16 -5.02 -27.17
N ASP A 355 6.16 -5.58 -26.49
CA ASP A 355 5.13 -4.89 -25.72
C ASP A 355 5.53 -4.58 -24.26
N PHE A 356 6.66 -5.09 -23.77
CA PHE A 356 7.14 -4.76 -22.43
C PHE A 356 7.72 -3.35 -22.38
N GLN A 357 7.33 -2.60 -21.36
CA GLN A 357 8.02 -1.37 -20.99
C GLN A 357 9.24 -1.68 -20.13
N ALA A 358 10.41 -1.17 -20.49
CA ALA A 358 11.64 -1.32 -19.74
C ALA A 358 12.02 -0.01 -19.04
N VAL A 359 12.05 -0.03 -17.72
CA VAL A 359 12.37 1.08 -16.84
C VAL A 359 13.75 0.85 -16.24
N PHE A 360 14.66 1.80 -16.45
CA PHE A 360 16.01 1.81 -15.91
C PHE A 360 16.06 2.88 -14.83
N MET A 361 16.13 2.45 -13.58
CA MET A 361 16.11 3.31 -12.40
C MET A 361 17.49 3.33 -11.74
N ASP A 362 17.98 4.52 -11.38
CA ASP A 362 19.21 4.62 -10.60
C ASP A 362 18.96 4.38 -9.11
N LEU A 363 20.00 4.03 -8.34
CA LEU A 363 19.85 3.78 -6.90
C LEU A 363 19.34 5.01 -6.13
N LYS A 364 19.66 6.22 -6.62
CA LYS A 364 19.21 7.47 -5.99
C LYS A 364 17.72 7.69 -6.19
N ALA A 365 17.17 7.37 -7.36
CA ALA A 365 15.76 7.41 -7.67
C ALA A 365 14.95 6.48 -6.75
N LEU A 366 15.43 5.26 -6.52
CA LEU A 366 14.82 4.33 -5.57
C LEU A 366 14.83 4.92 -4.14
N ALA A 367 15.97 5.49 -3.71
CA ALA A 367 16.09 6.12 -2.40
C ALA A 367 15.11 7.32 -2.26
N THR A 368 14.99 8.16 -3.29
CA THR A 368 14.03 9.27 -3.34
C THR A 368 12.58 8.78 -3.22
N LEU A 369 12.22 7.70 -3.92
CA LEU A 369 10.87 7.11 -3.83
C LEU A 369 10.53 6.67 -2.41
N ILE A 370 11.50 6.11 -1.68
CA ILE A 370 11.29 5.59 -0.32
C ILE A 370 11.18 6.73 0.69
N LEU A 371 11.95 7.79 0.52
CA LEU A 371 11.77 9.02 1.30
C LEU A 371 10.38 9.62 1.06
N HIS A 372 9.95 9.76 -0.19
CA HIS A 372 8.60 10.24 -0.50
C HIS A 372 7.50 9.35 0.08
N ARG A 373 7.66 8.02 -0.01
CA ARG A 373 6.73 7.07 0.60
C ARG A 373 6.66 7.30 2.11
N THR A 374 7.80 7.40 2.78
CA THR A 374 7.89 7.63 4.22
C THR A 374 7.22 8.94 4.63
N SER A 375 7.51 10.05 3.95
CA SER A 375 6.90 11.34 4.24
C SER A 375 5.38 11.33 4.02
N HIS A 376 4.92 10.53 3.04
CA HIS A 376 3.50 10.35 2.77
C HIS A 376 2.79 9.46 3.82
N THR A 377 3.34 8.29 4.14
CA THR A 377 2.69 7.25 4.96
C THR A 377 2.95 7.41 6.45
N SER A 378 4.20 7.63 6.86
CA SER A 378 4.63 7.65 8.26
C SER A 378 4.55 9.04 8.87
N GLU A 379 5.04 10.07 8.18
CA GLU A 379 5.09 11.43 8.73
C GLU A 379 3.82 12.24 8.46
N ARG A 380 3.06 11.85 7.42
CA ARG A 380 1.88 12.58 6.91
C ARG A 380 2.15 14.07 6.66
N SER A 381 3.40 14.40 6.38
CA SER A 381 3.86 15.75 6.05
C SER A 381 3.43 16.15 4.63
N VAL A 382 3.08 15.16 3.79
CA VAL A 382 2.71 15.33 2.38
C VAL A 382 1.31 14.79 2.09
N ARG A 383 0.47 15.62 1.46
CA ARG A 383 -0.80 15.20 0.84
C ARG A 383 -0.68 15.27 -0.67
N LEU A 384 -1.09 14.21 -1.35
CA LEU A 384 -1.09 14.09 -2.81
C LEU A 384 -2.39 14.71 -3.38
N THR A 385 -2.31 15.32 -4.57
CA THR A 385 -3.47 15.98 -5.22
C THR A 385 -4.26 15.12 -6.18
N ARG A 386 -3.55 14.26 -6.92
CA ARG A 386 -4.07 13.48 -8.04
C ARG A 386 -3.65 12.06 -7.82
N GLY A 387 -4.64 11.16 -7.80
CA GLY A 387 -4.42 9.76 -7.49
C GLY A 387 -3.98 9.52 -6.05
N GLY A 388 -4.26 8.32 -5.54
CA GLY A 388 -3.51 7.80 -4.40
C GLY A 388 -2.04 7.58 -4.75
N TRP A 389 -1.25 7.13 -3.78
CA TRP A 389 0.14 6.68 -3.98
C TRP A 389 0.27 5.77 -5.21
N THR A 390 -0.67 4.83 -5.36
CA THR A 390 -0.74 3.85 -6.43
C THR A 390 -0.87 4.47 -7.83
N SER A 391 -1.66 5.53 -8.00
CA SER A 391 -1.80 6.21 -9.29
C SER A 391 -0.55 7.06 -9.62
N ILE A 392 0.13 7.63 -8.63
CA ILE A 392 1.42 8.29 -8.86
C ILE A 392 2.47 7.29 -9.35
N LEU A 393 2.50 6.09 -8.78
CA LEU A 393 3.39 5.03 -9.26
C LEU A 393 3.01 4.58 -10.66
N TYR A 394 1.73 4.43 -10.95
CA TYR A 394 1.25 4.09 -12.28
C TYR A 394 1.79 5.10 -13.31
N ASP A 395 1.59 6.40 -13.05
CA ASP A 395 2.07 7.46 -13.93
C ASP A 395 3.61 7.44 -14.07
N LEU A 396 4.33 7.19 -12.96
CA LEU A 396 5.79 7.13 -12.98
C LEU A 396 6.34 6.00 -13.86
N PHE A 397 5.71 4.83 -13.82
CA PHE A 397 6.19 3.64 -14.51
C PHE A 397 5.64 3.49 -15.92
N LEU A 398 4.55 4.17 -16.29
CA LEU A 398 3.81 3.93 -17.54
C LEU A 398 3.43 5.19 -18.33
N ASP A 399 3.31 6.36 -17.69
CA ASP A 399 2.89 7.58 -18.40
C ASP A 399 4.09 8.24 -19.10
N PRO A 400 4.06 8.36 -20.45
CA PRO A 400 5.15 8.99 -21.17
C PRO A 400 5.21 10.51 -21.09
N ASP A 401 4.19 11.18 -20.57
CA ASP A 401 4.07 12.65 -20.56
C ASP A 401 4.87 13.34 -19.43
N PHE A 402 5.69 12.59 -18.70
CA PHE A 402 6.63 13.17 -17.75
C PHE A 402 7.72 14.00 -18.45
N ASP A 403 8.23 15.09 -17.84
CA ASP A 403 9.09 16.08 -18.51
C ASP A 403 10.45 15.47 -18.92
N ARG A 404 10.52 14.96 -20.15
CA ARG A 404 11.61 14.16 -20.72
C ARG A 404 12.71 15.05 -21.29
N SER A 405 13.98 14.67 -21.08
CA SER A 405 15.07 15.17 -21.95
C SER A 405 14.89 14.61 -23.38
N GLU A 406 15.46 15.23 -24.41
CA GLU A 406 15.39 14.72 -25.80
C GLU A 406 15.81 13.24 -25.91
N GLN A 407 16.74 12.80 -25.06
CA GLN A 407 17.25 11.44 -25.01
C GLN A 407 16.21 10.44 -24.44
N ASP A 408 15.39 10.87 -23.48
CA ASP A 408 14.30 10.06 -22.92
C ASP A 408 13.14 9.90 -23.91
N TYR A 409 12.98 10.84 -24.86
CA TYR A 409 12.02 10.68 -25.97
C TYR A 409 12.46 9.62 -26.97
N GLU A 410 13.77 9.47 -27.22
CA GLU A 410 14.30 8.43 -28.12
C GLU A 410 14.17 7.04 -27.49
N LEU A 411 14.50 6.90 -26.21
CA LEU A 411 14.27 5.66 -25.45
C LEU A 411 12.78 5.33 -25.37
N GLY A 412 11.92 6.33 -25.15
CA GLY A 412 10.48 6.17 -25.10
C GLY A 412 9.85 5.56 -26.34
N ARG A 413 10.41 5.84 -27.53
CA ARG A 413 9.94 5.24 -28.79
C ARG A 413 10.22 3.75 -28.88
N ASN A 414 11.13 3.25 -28.07
CA ASN A 414 11.54 1.84 -27.99
C ASN A 414 11.04 1.18 -26.69
N ASN A 415 9.98 1.72 -26.07
CA ASN A 415 9.43 1.28 -24.79
C ASN A 415 10.44 1.34 -23.61
N GLY A 416 11.48 2.19 -23.71
CA GLY A 416 12.45 2.43 -22.64
C GLY A 416 12.17 3.71 -21.85
N LEU A 417 12.45 3.69 -20.55
CA LEU A 417 12.36 4.85 -19.65
C LEU A 417 13.56 4.87 -18.69
N CYS A 418 14.22 6.01 -18.54
CA CYS A 418 15.22 6.22 -17.49
C CYS A 418 14.60 7.02 -16.34
N LEU A 419 14.74 6.54 -15.10
CA LEU A 419 14.28 7.19 -13.88
C LEU A 419 15.48 7.59 -13.02
N THR A 420 15.80 8.87 -13.06
CA THR A 420 16.80 9.50 -12.18
C THR A 420 16.17 10.04 -10.90
N GLU A 421 17.00 10.34 -9.90
CA GLU A 421 16.61 11.12 -8.71
C GLU A 421 15.78 12.36 -9.09
N SER A 422 16.29 13.18 -10.02
CA SER A 422 15.65 14.42 -10.44
C SER A 422 14.29 14.18 -11.10
N ALA A 423 14.15 13.11 -11.88
CA ALA A 423 12.88 12.75 -12.51
C ALA A 423 11.84 12.38 -11.46
N VAL A 424 12.21 11.54 -10.49
CA VAL A 424 11.32 11.18 -9.37
C VAL A 424 10.91 12.42 -8.56
N GLN A 425 11.87 13.26 -8.15
CA GLN A 425 11.60 14.47 -7.37
C GLN A 425 10.59 15.38 -8.08
N GLN A 426 10.79 15.61 -9.37
CA GLN A 426 9.93 16.48 -10.17
C GLN A 426 8.54 15.86 -10.38
N HIS A 427 8.43 14.54 -10.52
CA HIS A 427 7.14 13.81 -10.59
C HIS A 427 6.32 14.00 -9.31
N PHE A 428 6.94 13.79 -8.16
CA PHE A 428 6.28 14.00 -6.88
C PHE A 428 5.94 15.47 -6.64
N ALA A 429 6.85 16.39 -6.98
CA ALA A 429 6.60 17.82 -6.87
C ALA A 429 5.34 18.25 -7.64
N ASN A 430 5.17 17.77 -8.87
CA ASN A 430 4.01 18.07 -9.70
C ASN A 430 2.68 17.56 -9.12
N ASN A 431 2.74 16.52 -8.29
CA ASN A 431 1.58 15.90 -7.65
C ASN A 431 1.29 16.45 -6.23
N ILE A 432 2.07 17.40 -5.71
CA ILE A 432 1.85 18.07 -4.42
C ILE A 432 1.13 19.43 -4.64
N PRO A 433 0.01 19.72 -3.95
CA PRO A 433 -0.87 20.85 -4.26
C PRO A 433 -0.26 22.20 -3.89
N ASP A 434 0.33 22.25 -2.70
CA ASP A 434 0.71 23.50 -2.09
C ASP A 434 2.21 23.69 -2.21
N GLN A 435 2.58 24.89 -2.66
CA GLN A 435 3.96 25.25 -2.92
C GLN A 435 4.84 25.08 -1.68
N LYS A 436 4.32 25.37 -0.49
CA LYS A 436 5.09 25.31 0.75
C LYS A 436 5.42 23.87 1.17
N SER A 437 4.48 22.93 1.05
CA SER A 437 4.74 21.52 1.32
C SER A 437 5.58 20.90 0.22
N ARG A 438 5.42 21.36 -1.03
CA ARG A 438 6.30 20.95 -2.13
C ARG A 438 7.75 21.33 -1.82
N GLU A 439 8.01 22.62 -1.56
CA GLU A 439 9.34 23.13 -1.20
C GLU A 439 9.90 22.39 0.01
N ARG A 440 9.11 22.24 1.08
CA ARG A 440 9.55 21.53 2.29
C ARG A 440 9.87 20.05 2.06
N THR A 441 9.10 19.37 1.21
CA THR A 441 9.32 17.95 0.90
C THR A 441 10.58 17.78 0.05
N LEU A 442 10.75 18.63 -0.96
CA LEU A 442 11.95 18.62 -1.79
C LEU A 442 13.19 18.96 -0.97
N GLU A 443 13.13 20.01 -0.13
CA GLU A 443 14.20 20.36 0.81
C GLU A 443 14.54 19.20 1.74
N TYR A 444 13.54 18.56 2.35
CA TYR A 444 13.75 17.38 3.20
C TYR A 444 14.44 16.26 2.44
N VAL A 445 13.93 15.86 1.28
CA VAL A 445 14.51 14.78 0.47
C VAL A 445 15.94 15.12 0.03
N GLU A 446 16.20 16.34 -0.42
CA GLU A 446 17.53 16.80 -0.81
C GLU A 446 18.50 16.84 0.38
N GLU A 447 18.07 17.31 1.55
CA GLU A 447 18.89 17.35 2.77
C GLU A 447 19.26 15.94 3.23
N GLU A 448 18.30 15.01 3.26
CA GLU A 448 18.52 13.62 3.63
C GLU A 448 19.49 12.93 2.64
N ILE A 449 19.25 13.04 1.34
CA ILE A 449 20.17 12.47 0.33
C ILE A 449 21.57 13.07 0.47
N ARG A 450 21.70 14.38 0.70
CA ARG A 450 23.00 15.04 0.87
C ARG A 450 23.71 14.65 2.16
N GLU A 451 22.99 14.47 3.26
CA GLU A 451 23.56 14.06 4.55
C GLU A 451 24.15 12.65 4.47
N PHE A 452 23.50 11.76 3.71
CA PHE A 452 23.84 10.34 3.65
C PHE A 452 24.60 9.90 2.38
N SER A 453 24.67 10.75 1.35
CA SER A 453 25.53 10.53 0.19
C SER A 453 26.95 11.03 0.49
N PRO A 454 27.99 10.18 0.41
CA PRO A 454 29.36 10.66 0.51
C PRO A 454 29.70 11.61 -0.66
N GLU A 455 30.45 12.68 -0.39
CA GLU A 455 30.98 13.64 -1.39
C GLU A 455 31.93 12.99 -2.40
#